data_AF-A0A946NBV0-F1
#
_entry.id   AF-A0A946NBV0-F1
#
_cell.length_a   1.000
_cell.length_b   1.000
_cell.length_c   1.000
_cell.angle_alpha   90.00
_cell.angle_beta   90.00
_cell.angle_gamma   90.00
#
_symmetry.space_group_name_H-M   'P 1'
#
loop_
_entity.id
_entity.type
_entity.pdbx_description
1 polymer ?
#
loop_
_entity_poly.entity_id
_entity_poly.type
_entity_poly.pdbx_seq_one_letter_code
_entity_poly.pdbx_strand_id
1 'polypeptide(L)'
;MDHSQPGPGAQHPKDYRKQQLIEATIHCISTYGLSNTTISRVTQTADLSTGIANFYFSSKKQLLLETLQSLSAEYERVIGRAFSLTGTPRKILSNVIRARFDPQIFTAEKIAVWYAFTSESRARTEYMLICEDKDTAFMESLEGTVKVLTEKNARADLNPIAIARALEGLLNGYWEEALFQPDDFDSSAAIDLCESFIASVFPESKTNDGCGKASNTDRSPNPVDSATNTQNNAQSDLLAPWTYYSTEFLELEQNHLFKTHWLLAGHISDIPHPQNYLTFDAVGERALIIRNQDGKIRAFHNVCRHRGAKLVDSERGTCGRTLSCPFHGWTYCLDGELLSVPAAQTFENLDISQNGLVPLDLEIWMGFLFIRFGGTGDSVADSLEPIKELVTPYQLEKIEPIAGSRYQETRPYNWKIIHDIDNEGYHVPTGHPALQQLYGKTYEDSEMGGVLVAQGQINDNPGRIWSVRQYQKLLPQFDHLPEHNQRAWLYFNIFPSMVIGLYPESIEFYMTLPNTVDSTWYLGASYGVPDDRREVKVARYLSARINKLTEKEDASFMRWMQLGMNSSAFPKPKLSSKEENVRRFHKRIQSELPVAQLANEPKSGDVQNINHRMQTQPRD
;
A
#
# COMPACT_ATOMS: atom_id res chain seq x y z
N MET A 1 -18.34 -36.27 -62.25
CA MET A 1 -18.64 -36.74 -60.89
C MET A 1 -17.31 -37.00 -60.22
N ASP A 2 -16.89 -36.36 -59.15
CA ASP A 2 -17.39 -35.23 -58.38
C ASP A 2 -16.16 -34.79 -57.58
N HIS A 3 -15.84 -33.50 -57.65
CA HIS A 3 -14.88 -32.85 -56.76
C HIS A 3 -15.70 -32.24 -55.64
N SER A 4 -15.46 -32.60 -54.38
CA SER A 4 -15.41 -31.63 -53.27
C SER A 4 -15.31 -32.32 -51.91
N GLN A 5 -14.24 -32.00 -51.19
CA GLN A 5 -14.25 -31.44 -49.83
C GLN A 5 -12.83 -30.93 -49.54
N PRO A 6 -12.60 -29.61 -49.36
CA PRO A 6 -11.29 -29.08 -49.01
C PRO A 6 -11.08 -29.17 -47.48
N GLY A 7 -9.92 -29.72 -47.08
CA GLY A 7 -9.43 -29.65 -45.70
C GLY A 7 -8.93 -28.26 -45.29
N PRO A 8 -8.66 -28.01 -44.00
CA PRO A 8 -8.31 -26.70 -43.47
C PRO A 8 -6.97 -26.22 -44.06
N GLY A 9 -6.96 -24.97 -44.54
CA GLY A 9 -5.93 -24.40 -45.41
C GLY A 9 -4.51 -24.44 -44.84
N ALA A 10 -3.59 -25.02 -45.61
CA ALA A 10 -2.15 -24.94 -45.34
C ALA A 10 -1.62 -23.53 -45.68
N GLN A 11 -1.06 -22.83 -44.70
CA GLN A 11 -0.34 -21.56 -44.91
C GLN A 11 0.90 -21.78 -45.80
N HIS A 12 1.17 -20.84 -46.70
CA HIS A 12 2.29 -20.91 -47.63
C HIS A 12 3.64 -20.83 -46.89
N PRO A 13 4.69 -21.61 -47.25
CA PRO A 13 5.96 -21.66 -46.50
C PRO A 13 6.68 -20.32 -46.31
N LYS A 14 6.38 -19.33 -47.17
CA LYS A 14 6.90 -17.96 -47.08
C LYS A 14 6.25 -17.14 -45.97
N ASP A 15 4.96 -17.35 -45.68
CA ASP A 15 4.22 -16.58 -44.68
C ASP A 15 4.54 -17.09 -43.27
N TYR A 16 4.79 -18.40 -43.15
CA TYR A 16 5.22 -19.04 -41.90
C TYR A 16 6.54 -18.45 -41.36
N ARG A 17 7.55 -18.28 -42.22
CA ARG A 17 8.86 -17.75 -41.80
C ARG A 17 8.81 -16.26 -41.43
N LYS A 18 7.97 -15.47 -42.11
CA LYS A 18 7.73 -14.06 -41.74
C LYS A 18 7.07 -13.98 -40.37
N GLN A 19 6.05 -14.81 -40.13
CA GLN A 19 5.34 -14.89 -38.85
C GLN A 19 6.26 -15.35 -37.70
N GLN A 20 7.10 -16.36 -37.95
CA GLN A 20 8.09 -16.84 -36.97
C GLN A 20 9.07 -15.73 -36.53
N LEU A 21 9.50 -14.87 -37.46
CA LEU A 21 10.33 -13.71 -37.15
C LEU A 21 9.57 -12.64 -36.35
N ILE A 22 8.28 -12.44 -36.62
CA ILE A 22 7.42 -11.51 -35.85
C ILE A 22 7.25 -12.03 -34.41
N GLU A 23 6.94 -13.30 -34.23
CA GLU A 23 6.79 -13.94 -32.91
C GLU A 23 8.09 -13.88 -32.10
N ALA A 24 9.23 -14.20 -32.75
CA ALA A 24 10.54 -14.05 -32.13
C ALA A 24 10.86 -12.59 -31.77
N THR A 25 10.36 -11.63 -32.56
CA THR A 25 10.50 -10.20 -32.25
C THR A 25 9.68 -9.81 -31.02
N ILE A 26 8.44 -10.30 -30.90
CA ILE A 26 7.60 -10.09 -29.71
C ILE A 26 8.32 -10.61 -28.46
N HIS A 27 8.81 -11.85 -28.49
CA HIS A 27 9.57 -12.43 -27.39
C HIS A 27 10.84 -11.64 -27.04
N CYS A 28 11.56 -11.16 -28.05
CA CYS A 28 12.75 -10.34 -27.82
C CYS A 28 12.41 -9.00 -27.15
N ILE A 29 11.34 -8.32 -27.59
CA ILE A 29 10.96 -7.03 -27.01
C ILE A 29 10.46 -7.24 -25.57
N SER A 30 9.64 -8.25 -25.30
CA SER A 30 9.15 -8.53 -23.95
C SER A 30 10.28 -8.87 -22.96
N THR A 31 11.30 -9.60 -23.44
CA THR A 31 12.40 -10.06 -22.58
C THR A 31 13.50 -9.00 -22.39
N TYR A 32 13.82 -8.25 -23.45
CA TYR A 32 15.03 -7.40 -23.47
C TYR A 32 14.73 -5.91 -23.66
N GLY A 33 13.49 -5.54 -23.97
CA GLY A 33 13.09 -4.20 -24.34
C GLY A 33 13.37 -3.85 -25.81
N LEU A 34 12.70 -2.79 -26.27
CA LEU A 34 12.72 -2.35 -27.67
C LEU A 34 14.11 -1.87 -28.13
N SER A 35 14.86 -1.22 -27.24
CA SER A 35 16.21 -0.72 -27.50
C SER A 35 17.21 -1.86 -27.73
N ASN A 36 17.18 -2.91 -26.89
CA ASN A 36 18.12 -4.04 -26.93
C ASN A 36 17.73 -5.15 -27.92
N THR A 37 16.55 -5.07 -28.54
CA THR A 37 16.14 -6.02 -29.58
C THR A 37 16.96 -5.79 -30.86
N THR A 38 17.71 -6.78 -31.34
CA THR A 38 18.52 -6.69 -32.57
C THR A 38 18.11 -7.75 -33.58
N ILE A 39 18.35 -7.53 -34.88
CA ILE A 39 18.06 -8.53 -35.92
C ILE A 39 18.72 -9.88 -35.59
N SER A 40 19.97 -9.85 -35.13
CA SER A 40 20.70 -11.06 -34.74
C SER A 40 20.04 -11.82 -33.59
N ARG A 41 19.50 -11.09 -32.61
CA ARG A 41 18.82 -11.70 -31.46
C ARG A 41 17.48 -12.30 -31.87
N VAL A 42 16.74 -11.61 -32.73
CA VAL A 42 15.48 -12.12 -33.30
C VAL A 42 15.73 -13.38 -34.11
N THR A 43 16.74 -13.40 -34.98
CA THR A 43 17.02 -14.58 -35.81
C THR A 43 17.50 -15.76 -34.98
N GLN A 44 18.31 -15.51 -33.94
CA GLN A 44 18.69 -16.54 -32.97
C GLN A 44 17.49 -17.12 -32.22
N THR A 45 16.56 -16.26 -31.79
CA THR A 45 15.33 -16.68 -31.10
C THR A 45 14.40 -17.47 -32.01
N ALA A 46 14.35 -17.11 -33.30
CA ALA A 46 13.55 -17.80 -34.32
C ALA A 46 14.18 -19.10 -34.84
N ASP A 47 15.42 -19.43 -34.45
CA ASP A 47 16.23 -20.49 -35.06
C ASP A 47 16.36 -20.34 -36.60
N LEU A 48 16.64 -19.10 -37.04
CA LEU A 48 16.79 -18.73 -38.46
C LEU A 48 18.12 -18.01 -38.70
N SER A 49 18.59 -18.03 -39.94
CA SER A 49 19.77 -17.24 -40.33
C SER A 49 19.42 -15.75 -40.51
N THR A 50 20.39 -14.87 -40.28
CA THR A 50 20.26 -13.43 -40.54
C THR A 50 19.88 -13.12 -41.99
N GLY A 51 20.32 -13.95 -42.94
CA GLY A 51 19.95 -13.83 -44.35
C GLY A 51 18.44 -13.99 -44.60
N ILE A 52 17.75 -14.82 -43.81
CA ILE A 52 16.29 -15.00 -43.89
C ILE A 52 15.58 -13.74 -43.36
N ALA A 53 16.03 -13.15 -42.25
CA ALA A 53 15.44 -11.90 -41.77
C ALA A 53 15.62 -10.74 -42.76
N ASN A 54 16.82 -10.62 -43.34
CA ASN A 54 17.11 -9.57 -44.33
C ASN A 54 16.33 -9.74 -45.65
N PHE A 55 15.85 -10.96 -45.96
CA PHE A 55 14.97 -11.20 -47.10
C PHE A 55 13.57 -10.60 -46.89
N TYR A 56 13.04 -10.63 -45.65
CA TYR A 56 11.71 -10.11 -45.33
C TYR A 56 11.71 -8.65 -44.86
N PHE A 57 12.80 -8.21 -44.21
CA PHE A 57 12.90 -6.90 -43.59
C PHE A 57 14.22 -6.24 -43.96
N SER A 58 14.14 -5.08 -44.62
CA SER A 58 15.31 -4.29 -45.03
C SER A 58 16.05 -3.64 -43.86
N SER A 59 15.42 -3.55 -42.68
CA SER A 59 16.01 -2.94 -41.48
C SER A 59 15.33 -3.41 -40.19
N LYS A 60 15.99 -3.17 -39.04
CA LYS A 60 15.37 -3.29 -37.69
C LYS A 60 14.09 -2.45 -37.60
N LYS A 61 14.09 -1.24 -38.17
CA LYS A 61 12.91 -0.37 -38.17
C LYS A 61 11.73 -1.03 -38.88
N GLN A 62 11.94 -1.61 -40.06
CA GLN A 62 10.88 -2.30 -40.81
C GLN A 62 10.36 -3.52 -40.06
N LEU A 63 11.24 -4.32 -39.46
CA LEU A 63 10.84 -5.47 -38.63
C LEU A 63 9.94 -5.05 -37.46
N LEU A 64 10.33 -3.99 -36.73
CA LEU A 64 9.54 -3.48 -35.61
C LEU A 64 8.18 -2.93 -36.06
N LEU A 65 8.14 -2.22 -37.20
CA LEU A 65 6.89 -1.68 -37.74
C LEU A 65 5.92 -2.80 -38.14
N GLU A 66 6.42 -3.82 -38.84
CA GLU A 66 5.63 -4.99 -39.24
C GLU A 66 5.16 -5.81 -38.03
N THR A 67 5.97 -5.84 -36.96
CA THR A 67 5.57 -6.46 -35.68
C THR A 67 4.42 -5.69 -35.03
N LEU A 68 4.50 -4.36 -34.96
CA LEU A 68 3.42 -3.52 -34.43
C LEU A 68 2.14 -3.62 -35.28
N GLN A 69 2.27 -3.63 -36.60
CA GLN A 69 1.14 -3.83 -37.52
C GLN A 69 0.48 -5.20 -37.34
N SER A 70 1.28 -6.25 -37.16
CA SER A 70 0.76 -7.60 -36.87
C SER A 70 -0.03 -7.64 -35.57
N LEU A 71 0.49 -7.03 -34.50
CA LEU A 71 -0.20 -6.91 -33.21
C LEU A 71 -1.49 -6.09 -33.33
N SER A 72 -1.47 -4.95 -34.03
CA SER A 72 -2.67 -4.11 -34.24
C SER A 72 -3.74 -4.88 -35.04
N ALA A 73 -3.35 -5.55 -36.12
CA ALA A 73 -4.27 -6.33 -36.95
C ALA A 73 -4.88 -7.51 -36.19
N GLU A 74 -4.14 -8.13 -35.28
CA GLU A 74 -4.68 -9.17 -34.38
C GLU A 74 -5.67 -8.58 -33.37
N TYR A 75 -5.33 -7.44 -32.76
CA TYR A 75 -6.20 -6.70 -31.86
C TYR A 75 -7.54 -6.33 -32.52
N GLU A 76 -7.48 -5.68 -33.68
CA GLU A 76 -8.65 -5.26 -34.45
C GLU A 76 -9.55 -6.43 -34.82
N ARG A 77 -8.96 -7.60 -35.15
CA ARG A 77 -9.72 -8.80 -35.49
C ARG A 77 -10.50 -9.35 -34.29
N VAL A 78 -9.88 -9.41 -33.12
CA VAL A 78 -10.50 -9.91 -31.88
C VAL A 78 -11.60 -8.96 -31.41
N ILE A 79 -11.29 -7.67 -31.35
CA ILE A 79 -12.22 -6.65 -30.85
C ILE A 79 -13.34 -6.36 -31.86
N GLY A 80 -13.02 -6.27 -33.15
CA GLY A 80 -14.02 -6.09 -34.21
C GLY A 80 -15.00 -7.27 -34.30
N ARG A 81 -14.54 -8.50 -34.02
CA ARG A 81 -15.45 -9.65 -33.85
C ARG A 81 -16.40 -9.44 -32.69
N ALA A 82 -15.91 -8.95 -31.55
CA ALA A 82 -16.76 -8.71 -30.37
C ALA A 82 -17.86 -7.67 -30.64
N PHE A 83 -17.54 -6.58 -31.35
CA PHE A 83 -18.52 -5.57 -31.75
C PHE A 83 -19.54 -6.05 -32.80
N SER A 84 -19.18 -7.02 -33.65
CA SER A 84 -20.05 -7.55 -34.72
C SER A 84 -20.98 -8.68 -34.28
N LEU A 85 -20.84 -9.19 -33.05
CA LEU A 85 -21.74 -10.21 -32.51
C LEU A 85 -23.17 -9.65 -32.32
N THR A 86 -24.17 -10.41 -32.78
CA THR A 86 -25.58 -10.01 -32.70
C THR A 86 -26.08 -10.04 -31.25
N GLY A 87 -26.77 -8.98 -30.82
CA GLY A 87 -27.30 -8.90 -29.47
C GLY A 87 -27.83 -7.51 -29.09
N THR A 88 -28.26 -7.40 -27.84
CA THR A 88 -28.55 -6.09 -27.23
C THR A 88 -27.26 -5.28 -27.07
N PRO A 89 -27.29 -3.94 -27.04
CA PRO A 89 -26.08 -3.13 -26.80
C PRO A 89 -25.36 -3.53 -25.50
N ARG A 90 -26.11 -3.91 -24.45
CA ARG A 90 -25.54 -4.45 -23.20
C ARG A 90 -24.73 -5.71 -23.44
N LYS A 91 -25.24 -6.65 -24.26
CA LYS A 91 -24.55 -7.88 -24.62
C LYS A 91 -23.33 -7.62 -25.51
N ILE A 92 -23.40 -6.63 -26.40
CA ILE A 92 -22.25 -6.20 -27.21
C ILE A 92 -21.13 -5.67 -26.30
N LEU A 93 -21.43 -4.78 -25.35
CA LEU A 93 -20.42 -4.30 -24.38
C LEU A 93 -19.82 -5.45 -23.56
N SER A 94 -20.65 -6.40 -23.14
CA SER A 94 -20.24 -7.60 -22.42
C SER A 94 -19.27 -8.48 -23.23
N ASN A 95 -19.52 -8.62 -24.54
CA ASN A 95 -18.60 -9.31 -25.45
C ASN A 95 -17.28 -8.56 -25.60
N VAL A 96 -17.32 -7.22 -25.71
CA VAL A 96 -16.13 -6.38 -25.84
C VAL A 96 -15.26 -6.43 -24.59
N ILE A 97 -15.88 -6.37 -23.39
CA ILE A 97 -15.17 -6.54 -22.11
C ILE A 97 -14.40 -7.87 -22.12
N ARG A 98 -15.08 -8.98 -22.41
CA ARG A 98 -14.40 -10.30 -22.43
C ARG A 98 -13.31 -10.37 -23.49
N ALA A 99 -13.55 -9.79 -24.67
CA ALA A 99 -12.58 -9.78 -25.75
C ALA A 99 -11.30 -9.00 -25.42
N ARG A 100 -11.37 -7.98 -24.56
CA ARG A 100 -10.18 -7.25 -24.06
C ARG A 100 -9.25 -8.13 -23.22
N PHE A 101 -9.72 -9.28 -22.73
CA PHE A 101 -8.93 -10.26 -21.98
C PHE A 101 -8.79 -11.59 -22.73
N ASP A 102 -9.05 -11.61 -24.05
CA ASP A 102 -8.89 -12.82 -24.87
C ASP A 102 -7.40 -13.22 -24.95
N PRO A 103 -7.05 -14.49 -24.68
CA PRO A 103 -5.65 -14.95 -24.70
C PRO A 103 -4.91 -14.72 -26.02
N GLN A 104 -5.61 -14.48 -27.13
CA GLN A 104 -4.97 -14.09 -28.39
C GLN A 104 -4.29 -12.73 -28.30
N ILE A 105 -4.82 -11.78 -27.52
CA ILE A 105 -4.29 -10.41 -27.44
C ILE A 105 -3.79 -10.06 -26.03
N PHE A 106 -4.20 -10.83 -25.02
CA PHE A 106 -3.91 -10.62 -23.62
C PHE A 106 -2.96 -11.69 -23.09
N THR A 107 -1.66 -11.49 -23.35
CA THR A 107 -0.58 -12.30 -22.76
C THR A 107 0.48 -11.37 -22.18
N ALA A 108 1.23 -11.84 -21.16
CA ALA A 108 2.29 -11.03 -20.54
C ALA A 108 3.28 -10.47 -21.57
N GLU A 109 3.65 -11.27 -22.57
CA GLU A 109 4.53 -10.83 -23.67
C GLU A 109 3.88 -9.75 -24.52
N LYS A 110 2.65 -9.97 -25.01
CA LYS A 110 1.98 -9.01 -25.90
C LYS A 110 1.67 -7.70 -25.20
N ILE A 111 1.28 -7.74 -23.92
CA ILE A 111 1.06 -6.54 -23.10
C ILE A 111 2.37 -5.76 -22.96
N ALA A 112 3.48 -6.41 -22.59
CA ALA A 112 4.78 -5.73 -22.47
C ALA A 112 5.23 -5.10 -23.79
N VAL A 113 5.05 -5.80 -24.91
CA VAL A 113 5.38 -5.27 -26.24
C VAL A 113 4.47 -4.09 -26.61
N TRP A 114 3.19 -4.17 -26.28
CA TRP A 114 2.24 -3.08 -26.52
C TRP A 114 2.69 -1.79 -25.83
N TYR A 115 2.94 -1.84 -24.52
CA TYR A 115 3.42 -0.67 -23.77
C TYR A 115 4.80 -0.19 -24.21
N ALA A 116 5.68 -1.09 -24.66
CA ALA A 116 6.97 -0.70 -25.23
C ALA A 116 6.80 0.18 -26.48
N PHE A 117 5.89 -0.19 -27.40
CA PHE A 117 5.59 0.65 -28.58
C PHE A 117 4.87 1.94 -28.22
N THR A 118 3.84 1.88 -27.35
CA THR A 118 3.06 3.05 -26.96
C THR A 118 3.92 4.09 -26.23
N SER A 119 4.87 3.67 -25.40
CA SER A 119 5.79 4.59 -24.69
C SER A 119 6.70 5.39 -25.62
N GLU A 120 7.05 4.85 -26.80
CA GLU A 120 7.87 5.53 -27.81
C GLU A 120 7.05 6.26 -28.88
N SER A 121 5.71 6.17 -28.87
CA SER A 121 4.83 6.72 -29.91
C SER A 121 5.02 8.23 -30.11
N ARG A 122 5.23 9.01 -29.04
CA ARG A 122 5.49 10.46 -29.13
C ARG A 122 6.78 10.80 -29.88
N ALA A 123 7.76 9.91 -29.87
CA ALA A 123 9.05 10.09 -30.52
C ALA A 123 9.09 9.51 -31.95
N ARG A 124 8.07 8.75 -32.37
CA ARG A 124 8.04 8.02 -33.63
C ARG A 124 6.66 8.09 -34.28
N THR A 125 6.52 8.97 -35.27
CA THR A 125 5.24 9.23 -35.96
C THR A 125 4.59 7.97 -36.52
N GLU A 126 5.35 7.02 -37.05
CA GLU A 126 4.76 5.78 -37.60
C GLU A 126 4.13 4.89 -36.52
N TYR A 127 4.65 4.90 -35.29
CA TYR A 127 4.06 4.15 -34.18
C TYR A 127 2.80 4.84 -33.68
N MET A 128 2.85 6.18 -33.58
CA MET A 128 1.70 7.01 -33.21
C MET A 128 0.51 6.74 -34.13
N LEU A 129 0.70 6.80 -35.45
CA LEU A 129 -0.39 6.58 -36.42
C LEU A 129 -1.05 5.21 -36.25
N ILE A 130 -0.27 4.14 -36.10
CA ILE A 130 -0.84 2.79 -35.92
C ILE A 130 -1.61 2.67 -34.59
N CYS A 131 -1.09 3.26 -33.51
CA CYS A 131 -1.78 3.21 -32.21
C CYS A 131 -3.05 4.07 -32.22
N GLU A 132 -2.97 5.28 -32.78
CA GLU A 132 -4.06 6.25 -32.83
C GLU A 132 -5.23 5.77 -33.69
N ASP A 133 -4.97 5.19 -34.85
CA ASP A 133 -6.02 4.63 -35.73
C ASP A 133 -6.83 3.56 -34.99
N LYS A 134 -6.14 2.65 -34.28
CA LYS A 134 -6.75 1.57 -33.50
C LYS A 134 -7.52 2.10 -32.28
N ASP A 135 -6.94 3.03 -31.53
CA ASP A 135 -7.57 3.62 -30.34
C ASP A 135 -8.83 4.43 -30.72
N THR A 136 -8.75 5.19 -31.81
CA THR A 136 -9.88 5.96 -32.36
C THR A 136 -11.01 5.03 -32.78
N ALA A 137 -10.73 3.99 -33.58
CA ALA A 137 -11.74 3.05 -34.04
C ALA A 137 -12.43 2.30 -32.88
N PHE A 138 -11.66 1.93 -31.84
CA PHE A 138 -12.21 1.32 -30.63
C PHE A 138 -13.14 2.27 -29.89
N MET A 139 -12.70 3.52 -29.66
CA MET A 139 -13.47 4.50 -28.92
C MET A 139 -14.75 4.91 -29.66
N GLU A 140 -14.71 5.10 -30.97
CA GLU A 140 -15.91 5.39 -31.78
C GLU A 140 -16.95 4.27 -31.67
N SER A 141 -16.50 3.01 -31.73
CA SER A 141 -17.38 1.84 -31.60
C SER A 141 -17.96 1.72 -30.18
N LEU A 142 -17.16 2.01 -29.17
CA LEU A 142 -17.57 1.96 -27.76
C LEU A 142 -18.58 3.07 -27.44
N GLU A 143 -18.26 4.32 -27.81
CA GLU A 143 -19.14 5.48 -27.65
C GLU A 143 -20.47 5.29 -28.41
N GLY A 144 -20.41 4.77 -29.64
CA GLY A 144 -21.61 4.43 -30.41
C GLY A 144 -22.49 3.38 -29.72
N THR A 145 -21.88 2.32 -29.19
CA THR A 145 -22.63 1.26 -28.48
C THR A 145 -23.27 1.78 -27.20
N VAL A 146 -22.54 2.59 -26.41
CA VAL A 146 -23.05 3.20 -25.18
C VAL A 146 -24.18 4.20 -25.50
N LYS A 147 -24.04 5.00 -26.57
CA LYS A 147 -25.10 5.92 -27.01
C LYS A 147 -26.41 5.18 -27.31
N VAL A 148 -26.36 4.10 -28.09
CA VAL A 148 -27.56 3.28 -28.37
C VAL A 148 -28.13 2.67 -27.08
N LEU A 149 -27.27 2.26 -26.13
CA LEU A 149 -27.72 1.73 -24.85
C LEU A 149 -28.44 2.80 -24.00
N THR A 150 -27.90 4.02 -23.94
CA THR A 150 -28.50 5.16 -23.25
C THR A 150 -29.86 5.53 -23.84
N GLU A 151 -29.97 5.58 -25.16
CA GLU A 151 -31.22 5.85 -25.89
C GLU A 151 -32.27 4.77 -25.59
N LYS A 152 -31.90 3.48 -25.63
CA LYS A 152 -32.83 2.36 -25.34
C LYS A 152 -33.32 2.32 -23.90
N ASN A 153 -32.53 2.81 -22.95
CA ASN A 153 -32.91 2.88 -21.53
C ASN A 153 -33.55 4.23 -21.14
N ALA A 154 -33.80 5.13 -22.10
CA ALA A 154 -34.35 6.47 -21.87
C ALA A 154 -33.57 7.30 -20.82
N ARG A 155 -32.24 7.12 -20.75
CA ARG A 155 -31.35 7.78 -19.78
C ARG A 155 -30.71 9.04 -20.34
N ALA A 156 -31.52 10.02 -20.75
CA ALA A 156 -31.03 11.28 -21.32
C ALA A 156 -30.18 12.13 -20.35
N ASP A 157 -30.23 11.81 -19.05
CA ASP A 157 -29.38 12.37 -17.99
C ASP A 157 -27.92 11.93 -18.05
N LEU A 158 -27.63 10.83 -18.77
CA LEU A 158 -26.30 10.26 -18.85
C LEU A 158 -25.52 10.75 -20.08
N ASN A 159 -24.24 11.07 -19.88
CA ASN A 159 -23.32 11.38 -20.98
C ASN A 159 -22.68 10.08 -21.52
N PRO A 160 -23.02 9.63 -22.75
CA PRO A 160 -22.51 8.37 -23.29
C PRO A 160 -20.99 8.38 -23.53
N ILE A 161 -20.41 9.56 -23.83
CA ILE A 161 -18.96 9.71 -23.98
C ILE A 161 -18.27 9.48 -22.64
N ALA A 162 -18.79 10.09 -21.56
CA ALA A 162 -18.21 9.95 -20.22
C ALA A 162 -18.23 8.47 -19.76
N ILE A 163 -19.32 7.75 -20.03
CA ILE A 163 -19.46 6.34 -19.67
C ILE A 163 -18.51 5.46 -20.48
N ALA A 164 -18.40 5.70 -21.80
CA ALA A 164 -17.48 4.97 -22.66
C ALA A 164 -16.02 5.19 -22.22
N ARG A 165 -15.64 6.42 -21.88
CA ARG A 165 -14.30 6.77 -21.38
C ARG A 165 -14.02 6.16 -20.00
N ALA A 166 -15.01 6.12 -19.11
CA ALA A 166 -14.86 5.46 -17.82
C ALA A 166 -14.64 3.95 -17.96
N LEU A 167 -15.38 3.30 -18.87
CA LEU A 167 -15.20 1.88 -19.17
C LEU A 167 -13.84 1.60 -19.82
N GLU A 168 -13.41 2.43 -20.76
CA GLU A 168 -12.08 2.30 -21.37
C GLU A 168 -10.96 2.52 -20.36
N GLY A 169 -11.10 3.49 -19.46
CA GLY A 169 -10.15 3.73 -18.37
C GLY A 169 -10.02 2.52 -17.43
N LEU A 170 -11.14 1.87 -17.08
CA LEU A 170 -11.11 0.62 -16.31
C LEU A 170 -10.39 -0.50 -17.06
N LEU A 171 -10.72 -0.70 -18.34
CA LEU A 171 -10.11 -1.74 -19.16
C LEU A 171 -8.60 -1.53 -19.34
N ASN A 172 -8.15 -0.28 -19.53
CA ASN A 172 -6.73 0.05 -19.60
C ASN A 172 -6.04 -0.10 -18.25
N GLY A 173 -6.67 0.32 -17.15
CA GLY A 173 -6.13 0.13 -15.80
C GLY A 173 -5.82 -1.34 -15.51
N TYR A 174 -6.70 -2.27 -15.91
CA TYR A 174 -6.43 -3.70 -15.76
C TYR A 174 -5.35 -4.24 -16.70
N TRP A 175 -5.17 -3.66 -17.89
CA TRP A 175 -4.04 -3.97 -18.77
C TRP A 175 -2.70 -3.52 -18.16
N GLU A 176 -2.67 -2.38 -17.46
CA GLU A 176 -1.50 -1.90 -16.71
C GLU A 176 -1.23 -2.78 -15.49
N GLU A 177 -2.27 -3.13 -14.74
CA GLU A 177 -2.14 -4.03 -13.59
C GLU A 177 -1.56 -5.38 -13.99
N ALA A 178 -2.04 -5.96 -15.09
CA ALA A 178 -1.51 -7.21 -15.65
C ALA A 178 -0.06 -7.09 -16.13
N LEU A 179 0.37 -5.89 -16.57
CA LEU A 179 1.78 -5.64 -16.90
C LEU A 179 2.67 -5.60 -15.65
N PHE A 180 2.22 -4.92 -14.59
CA PHE A 180 3.02 -4.71 -13.39
C PHE A 180 2.99 -5.89 -12.42
N GLN A 181 1.91 -6.68 -12.43
CA GLN A 181 1.66 -7.78 -11.50
C GLN A 181 1.11 -9.04 -12.22
N PRO A 182 1.84 -9.59 -13.20
CA PRO A 182 1.33 -10.67 -14.06
C PRO A 182 1.01 -11.97 -13.31
N ASP A 183 1.70 -12.26 -12.20
CA ASP A 183 1.49 -13.48 -11.40
C ASP A 183 0.23 -13.42 -10.53
N ASP A 184 -0.25 -12.21 -10.19
CA ASP A 184 -1.35 -11.98 -9.26
C ASP A 184 -2.65 -11.54 -9.96
N PHE A 185 -2.61 -11.31 -11.28
CA PHE A 185 -3.73 -10.76 -12.04
C PHE A 185 -4.81 -11.81 -12.36
N ASP A 186 -6.06 -11.52 -11.99
CA ASP A 186 -7.23 -12.36 -12.29
C ASP A 186 -8.12 -11.68 -13.36
N SER A 187 -8.03 -12.17 -14.60
CA SER A 187 -8.86 -11.69 -15.72
C SER A 187 -10.35 -11.88 -15.47
N SER A 188 -10.78 -12.90 -14.72
CA SER A 188 -12.20 -13.13 -14.42
C SER A 188 -12.74 -12.04 -13.49
N ALA A 189 -11.98 -11.72 -12.43
CA ALA A 189 -12.34 -10.66 -11.51
C ALA A 189 -12.40 -9.28 -12.21
N ALA A 190 -11.44 -9.00 -13.10
CA ALA A 190 -11.43 -7.77 -13.90
C ALA A 190 -12.67 -7.66 -14.81
N ILE A 191 -13.04 -8.76 -15.50
CA ILE A 191 -14.26 -8.83 -16.31
C ILE A 191 -15.49 -8.56 -15.45
N ASP A 192 -15.62 -9.21 -14.28
CA ASP A 192 -16.77 -9.07 -13.39
C ASP A 192 -16.93 -7.65 -12.84
N LEU A 193 -15.81 -6.96 -12.56
CA LEU A 193 -15.81 -5.56 -12.14
C LEU A 193 -16.23 -4.61 -13.27
N CYS A 194 -15.74 -4.82 -14.50
CA CYS A 194 -16.20 -4.06 -15.67
C CYS A 194 -17.70 -4.29 -15.94
N GLU A 195 -18.18 -5.53 -15.76
CA GLU A 195 -19.60 -5.86 -15.90
C GLU A 195 -20.45 -5.21 -14.80
N SER A 196 -19.95 -5.20 -13.57
CA SER A 196 -20.60 -4.54 -12.43
C SER A 196 -20.67 -3.03 -12.63
N PHE A 197 -19.62 -2.41 -13.18
CA PHE A 197 -19.64 -1.00 -13.56
C PHE A 197 -20.78 -0.71 -14.55
N ILE A 198 -20.89 -1.46 -15.65
CA ILE A 198 -21.98 -1.23 -16.62
C ILE A 198 -23.35 -1.48 -15.98
N ALA A 199 -23.50 -2.52 -15.16
CA ALA A 199 -24.76 -2.82 -14.46
C ALA A 199 -25.16 -1.70 -13.48
N SER A 200 -24.19 -1.02 -12.87
CA SER A 200 -24.46 0.10 -11.96
C SER A 200 -25.01 1.33 -12.70
N VAL A 201 -24.56 1.53 -13.96
CA VAL A 201 -24.99 2.65 -14.81
C VAL A 201 -26.30 2.33 -15.55
N PHE A 202 -26.43 1.09 -16.02
CA PHE A 202 -27.59 0.56 -16.74
C PHE A 202 -28.11 -0.73 -16.05
N PRO A 203 -28.91 -0.60 -14.98
CA PRO A 203 -29.51 -1.74 -14.30
C PRO A 203 -30.45 -2.51 -15.23
N GLU A 204 -30.42 -3.84 -15.18
CA GLU A 204 -31.37 -4.65 -15.95
C GLU A 204 -32.79 -4.48 -15.40
N SER A 205 -33.76 -4.20 -16.27
CA SER A 205 -35.17 -4.15 -15.87
C SER A 205 -35.65 -5.56 -15.53
N LYS A 206 -36.15 -5.76 -14.31
CA LYS A 206 -36.86 -7.00 -13.94
C LYS A 206 -38.09 -7.12 -14.82
N THR A 207 -38.10 -8.05 -15.77
CA THR A 207 -39.34 -8.45 -16.44
C THR A 207 -40.26 -9.10 -15.40
N ASN A 208 -41.40 -8.46 -15.15
CA ASN A 208 -42.51 -9.02 -14.41
C ASN A 208 -43.05 -10.24 -15.16
N ASP A 209 -42.82 -11.44 -14.62
CA ASP A 209 -43.69 -12.58 -14.82
C ASP A 209 -44.04 -13.19 -13.45
N GLY A 210 -45.34 -13.21 -13.13
CA GLY A 210 -45.91 -14.24 -12.25
C GLY A 210 -46.10 -13.94 -10.75
N CYS A 211 -47.14 -13.15 -10.44
CA CYS A 211 -48.15 -13.37 -9.38
C CYS A 211 -47.73 -13.59 -7.90
N GLY A 212 -48.10 -12.64 -7.03
CA GLY A 212 -48.12 -12.84 -5.57
C GLY A 212 -48.58 -11.61 -4.77
N LYS A 213 -49.82 -11.16 -5.01
CA LYS A 213 -50.64 -10.16 -4.28
C LYS A 213 -49.99 -9.41 -3.11
N ALA A 214 -49.78 -8.09 -3.27
CA ALA A 214 -49.70 -7.16 -2.15
C ALA A 214 -50.98 -6.31 -2.12
N SER A 215 -51.71 -6.42 -1.01
CA SER A 215 -52.85 -5.58 -0.67
C SER A 215 -52.38 -4.18 -0.30
N ASN A 216 -53.02 -3.23 -0.97
CA ASN A 216 -53.02 -1.80 -0.73
C ASN A 216 -53.26 -1.44 0.75
N THR A 217 -52.42 -0.61 1.37
CA THR A 217 -52.92 0.52 2.18
C THR A 217 -51.85 1.61 2.28
N ASP A 218 -52.18 2.72 1.63
CA ASP A 218 -51.68 4.06 1.81
C ASP A 218 -51.79 4.53 3.28
N ARG A 219 -50.69 5.06 3.84
CA ARG A 219 -50.71 5.97 5.01
C ARG A 219 -49.38 6.72 5.13
N SER A 220 -49.50 8.04 4.98
CA SER A 220 -48.50 9.08 5.23
C SER A 220 -47.82 8.97 6.61
N PRO A 221 -46.59 9.53 6.77
CA PRO A 221 -45.80 9.36 7.98
C PRO A 221 -46.29 10.28 9.11
N ASN A 222 -46.49 9.71 10.30
CA ASN A 222 -46.61 10.48 11.53
C ASN A 222 -45.25 10.60 12.23
N PRO A 223 -45.02 11.69 13.00
CA PRO A 223 -43.73 11.99 13.61
C PRO A 223 -43.46 11.01 14.75
N VAL A 224 -42.21 10.56 14.87
CA VAL A 224 -41.77 9.73 15.98
C VAL A 224 -41.61 10.61 17.21
N ASP A 225 -42.49 10.39 18.19
CA ASP A 225 -42.40 10.94 19.53
C ASP A 225 -41.10 10.52 20.22
N SER A 226 -40.49 11.49 20.87
CA SER A 226 -39.37 11.39 21.78
C SER A 226 -39.74 10.56 23.01
N ALA A 227 -39.37 9.28 23.01
CA ALA A 227 -39.41 8.42 24.20
C ALA A 227 -37.99 8.19 24.73
N THR A 228 -37.65 8.98 25.76
CA THR A 228 -36.76 8.67 26.89
C THR A 228 -35.62 7.67 26.65
N ASN A 229 -34.46 8.28 26.43
CA ASN A 229 -33.12 7.81 26.69
C ASN A 229 -33.04 7.01 28.02
N THR A 230 -32.93 5.69 27.92
CA THR A 230 -32.33 4.88 29.00
C THR A 230 -30.95 4.49 28.52
N GLN A 231 -29.96 5.32 28.85
CA GLN A 231 -28.55 5.03 28.67
C GLN A 231 -28.20 3.79 29.49
N ASN A 232 -28.16 2.62 28.85
CA ASN A 232 -27.35 1.53 29.37
C ASN A 232 -25.88 1.87 29.07
N ASN A 233 -25.27 2.63 29.98
CA ASN A 233 -23.82 2.88 30.09
C ASN A 233 -23.08 1.59 30.50
N ALA A 234 -23.28 0.48 29.79
CA ALA A 234 -22.39 -0.66 29.95
C ALA A 234 -21.10 -0.34 29.18
N GLN A 235 -20.03 -0.08 29.92
CA GLN A 235 -18.69 0.16 29.38
C GLN A 235 -18.29 -1.02 28.49
N SER A 236 -18.12 -0.76 27.19
CA SER A 236 -17.66 -1.75 26.22
C SER A 236 -16.15 -1.89 26.33
N ASP A 237 -15.64 -3.12 26.35
CA ASP A 237 -14.20 -3.42 26.28
C ASP A 237 -13.56 -3.04 24.93
N LEU A 238 -14.38 -2.63 23.94
CA LEU A 238 -13.97 -2.23 22.61
C LEU A 238 -14.45 -0.83 22.26
N LEU A 239 -13.69 -0.16 21.39
CA LEU A 239 -14.03 1.15 20.85
C LEU A 239 -15.33 1.10 20.04
N ALA A 240 -16.12 2.17 20.17
CA ALA A 240 -17.33 2.36 19.39
C ALA A 240 -17.01 2.96 18.01
N PRO A 241 -17.84 2.72 16.97
CA PRO A 241 -17.53 3.13 15.60
C PRO A 241 -17.23 4.62 15.41
N TRP A 242 -17.87 5.48 16.21
CA TRP A 242 -17.67 6.93 16.14
C TRP A 242 -16.22 7.35 16.38
N THR A 243 -15.45 6.56 17.12
CA THR A 243 -14.02 6.82 17.37
C THR A 243 -13.15 6.65 16.11
N TYR A 244 -13.69 6.07 15.03
CA TYR A 244 -12.99 5.87 13.77
C TYR A 244 -13.33 6.95 12.72
N TYR A 245 -14.43 7.70 12.90
CA TYR A 245 -14.85 8.74 11.94
C TYR A 245 -14.98 10.15 12.54
N SER A 246 -14.83 10.31 13.87
CA SER A 246 -14.92 11.62 14.54
C SER A 246 -13.62 12.42 14.40
N THR A 247 -13.69 13.59 13.78
CA THR A 247 -12.55 14.51 13.65
C THR A 247 -12.09 15.07 15.00
N GLU A 248 -13.01 15.38 15.90
CA GLU A 248 -12.65 15.87 17.24
C GLU A 248 -11.92 14.80 18.06
N PHE A 249 -12.30 13.53 17.89
CA PHE A 249 -11.58 12.43 18.52
C PHE A 249 -10.19 12.23 17.90
N LEU A 250 -10.05 12.36 16.59
CA LEU A 250 -8.74 12.32 15.92
C LEU A 250 -7.78 13.39 16.47
N GLU A 251 -8.26 14.63 16.65
CA GLU A 251 -7.46 15.70 17.24
C GLU A 251 -7.03 15.36 18.67
N LEU A 252 -7.91 14.73 19.45
CA LEU A 252 -7.60 14.25 20.79
C LEU A 252 -6.53 13.16 20.76
N GLU A 253 -6.65 12.17 19.86
CA GLU A 253 -5.64 11.11 19.64
C GLU A 253 -4.28 11.72 19.27
N GLN A 254 -4.24 12.63 18.31
CA GLN A 254 -3.02 13.30 17.87
C GLN A 254 -2.32 14.03 19.02
N ASN A 255 -3.07 14.74 19.86
CA ASN A 255 -2.49 15.56 20.93
C ASN A 255 -2.13 14.76 22.20
N HIS A 256 -2.80 13.64 22.47
CA HIS A 256 -2.67 12.92 23.75
C HIS A 256 -2.17 11.48 23.62
N LEU A 257 -1.99 10.95 22.41
CA LEU A 257 -1.32 9.68 22.16
C LEU A 257 -0.02 9.92 21.38
N PHE A 258 -0.08 10.58 20.23
CA PHE A 258 1.08 10.65 19.34
C PHE A 258 2.10 11.71 19.74
N LYS A 259 1.67 12.89 20.20
CA LYS A 259 2.60 13.92 20.68
C LYS A 259 3.21 13.57 22.04
N THR A 260 2.54 12.74 22.82
CA THR A 260 2.87 12.48 24.24
C THR A 260 3.58 11.16 24.50
N HIS A 261 3.68 10.28 23.51
CA HIS A 261 4.34 8.99 23.62
C HIS A 261 5.61 8.94 22.79
N TRP A 262 6.42 7.92 23.05
CA TRP A 262 7.62 7.65 22.28
C TRP A 262 7.27 7.18 20.87
N LEU A 263 7.85 7.84 19.86
CA LEU A 263 7.74 7.50 18.45
C LEU A 263 9.12 7.11 17.91
N LEU A 264 9.16 6.10 17.05
CA LEU A 264 10.40 5.62 16.45
C LEU A 264 10.76 6.41 15.19
N ALA A 265 11.85 7.16 15.24
CA ALA A 265 12.29 8.01 14.13
C ALA A 265 13.29 7.31 13.18
N GLY A 266 13.99 6.29 13.66
CA GLY A 266 14.97 5.53 12.88
C GLY A 266 15.95 4.77 13.76
N HIS A 267 17.14 4.48 13.22
CA HIS A 267 18.23 3.78 13.91
C HIS A 267 19.53 4.60 13.87
N ILE A 268 20.45 4.39 14.82
CA ILE A 268 21.75 5.08 14.86
C ILE A 268 22.56 4.90 13.57
N SER A 269 22.35 3.79 12.85
CA SER A 269 22.98 3.50 11.56
C SER A 269 22.43 4.36 10.41
N ASP A 270 21.28 5.02 10.58
CA ASP A 270 20.73 5.95 9.59
C ASP A 270 21.53 7.27 9.56
N ILE A 271 22.22 7.58 10.66
CA ILE A 271 23.07 8.77 10.82
C ILE A 271 24.46 8.38 11.35
N PRO A 272 25.26 7.62 10.58
CA PRO A 272 26.48 6.97 11.07
C PRO A 272 27.62 7.95 11.38
N HIS A 273 27.63 9.13 10.77
CA HIS A 273 28.73 10.09 10.87
C HIS A 273 28.28 11.45 11.44
N PRO A 274 29.19 12.20 12.08
CA PRO A 274 28.93 13.58 12.46
C PRO A 274 28.37 14.41 11.30
N GLN A 275 27.42 15.29 11.60
CA GLN A 275 26.64 16.10 10.65
C GLN A 275 25.58 15.34 9.87
N ASN A 276 25.50 14.00 9.99
CA ASN A 276 24.34 13.30 9.48
C ASN A 276 23.12 13.64 10.33
N TYR A 277 22.01 13.84 9.65
CA TYR A 277 20.72 14.09 10.26
C TYR A 277 19.62 13.29 9.57
N LEU A 278 18.55 13.07 10.31
CA LEU A 278 17.26 12.58 9.82
C LEU A 278 16.15 13.52 10.33
N THR A 279 15.10 13.70 9.56
CA THR A 279 13.90 14.43 9.98
C THR A 279 12.74 13.48 10.15
N PHE A 280 11.84 13.79 11.07
CA PHE A 280 10.66 12.99 11.34
C PHE A 280 9.46 13.91 11.59
N ASP A 281 8.49 13.88 10.70
CA ASP A 281 7.29 14.70 10.79
C ASP A 281 6.11 13.82 11.24
N ALA A 282 5.38 14.25 12.26
CA ALA A 282 4.24 13.50 12.79
C ALA A 282 3.20 14.44 13.40
N VAL A 283 1.92 14.23 13.10
CA VAL A 283 0.76 14.87 13.76
C VAL A 283 0.89 16.40 13.93
N GLY A 284 1.40 17.06 12.89
CA GLY A 284 1.61 18.51 12.83
C GLY A 284 2.96 19.00 13.35
N GLU A 285 3.72 18.14 14.03
CA GLU A 285 5.06 18.41 14.55
C GLU A 285 6.16 17.96 13.58
N ARG A 286 7.36 18.53 13.74
CA ARG A 286 8.52 18.30 12.87
C ARG A 286 9.78 18.17 13.71
N ALA A 287 10.43 17.01 13.65
CA ALA A 287 11.65 16.73 14.38
C ALA A 287 12.88 16.74 13.48
N LEU A 288 14.01 17.17 14.04
CA LEU A 288 15.35 17.06 13.49
C LEU A 288 16.20 16.27 14.48
N ILE A 289 16.67 15.11 14.06
CA ILE A 289 17.58 14.26 14.83
C ILE A 289 18.95 14.29 14.15
N ILE A 290 19.97 14.71 14.88
CA ILE A 290 21.28 15.03 14.31
C ILE A 290 22.42 14.47 15.17
N ARG A 291 23.44 13.92 14.51
CA ARG A 291 24.71 13.59 15.16
C ARG A 291 25.65 14.78 15.12
N ASN A 292 26.02 15.30 16.29
CA ASN A 292 26.92 16.44 16.39
C ASN A 292 28.39 16.03 16.11
N GLN A 293 29.30 17.02 16.13
CA GLN A 293 30.74 16.80 15.89
C GLN A 293 31.41 15.88 16.91
N ASP A 294 30.90 15.84 18.14
CA ASP A 294 31.39 14.98 19.22
C ASP A 294 30.81 13.55 19.16
N GLY A 295 30.01 13.25 18.14
CA GLY A 295 29.36 11.96 17.94
C GLY A 295 28.07 11.75 18.75
N LYS A 296 27.67 12.71 19.59
CA LYS A 296 26.40 12.67 20.34
C LYS A 296 25.22 12.94 19.42
N ILE A 297 24.13 12.19 19.61
CA ILE A 297 22.88 12.40 18.88
C ILE A 297 21.96 13.27 19.73
N ARG A 298 21.30 14.23 19.09
CA ARG A 298 20.34 15.14 19.72
C ARG A 298 19.11 15.29 18.83
N ALA A 299 17.99 15.63 19.43
CA ALA A 299 16.74 15.89 18.73
C ALA A 299 16.21 17.30 19.07
N PHE A 300 15.67 17.98 18.06
CA PHE A 300 15.08 19.31 18.18
C PHE A 300 13.81 19.40 17.34
N HIS A 301 12.93 20.37 17.65
CA HIS A 301 11.94 20.80 16.66
C HIS A 301 12.68 21.37 15.44
N ASN A 302 12.35 20.90 14.24
CA ASN A 302 12.91 21.35 12.96
C ASN A 302 12.28 22.70 12.54
N VAL A 303 12.37 23.69 13.41
CA VAL A 303 11.67 24.98 13.31
C VAL A 303 12.63 26.08 13.75
N CYS A 304 12.98 26.97 12.81
CA CYS A 304 13.79 28.14 13.10
C CYS A 304 13.08 29.07 14.09
N ARG A 305 13.81 29.49 15.13
CA ARG A 305 13.29 30.34 16.21
C ARG A 305 12.97 31.78 15.79
N HIS A 306 13.38 32.21 14.59
CA HIS A 306 13.05 33.53 14.07
C HIS A 306 11.57 33.64 13.67
N ARG A 307 11.17 32.89 12.64
CA ARG A 307 9.82 32.98 12.02
C ARG A 307 9.27 31.61 11.61
N GLY A 308 9.75 30.54 12.22
CA GLY A 308 9.17 29.21 12.06
C GLY A 308 9.52 28.45 10.77
N ALA A 309 10.45 28.94 9.96
CA ALA A 309 10.90 28.22 8.76
C ALA A 309 11.57 26.89 9.14
N LYS A 310 11.33 25.84 8.35
CA LYS A 310 12.04 24.55 8.48
C LYS A 310 13.54 24.78 8.25
N LEU A 311 14.40 24.16 9.07
CA LEU A 311 15.86 24.34 8.96
C LEU A 311 16.45 23.48 7.85
N VAL A 312 16.01 22.24 7.76
CA VAL A 312 16.41 21.28 6.74
C VAL A 312 15.16 20.62 6.19
N ASP A 313 15.03 20.57 4.87
CA ASP A 313 13.80 20.07 4.25
C ASP A 313 13.85 18.57 3.92
N SER A 314 15.02 18.06 3.57
CA SER A 314 15.23 16.66 3.22
C SER A 314 15.03 15.72 4.41
N GLU A 315 14.45 14.54 4.17
CA GLU A 315 14.22 13.49 5.18
C GLU A 315 15.50 13.01 5.87
N ARG A 316 16.62 13.10 5.16
CA ARG A 316 17.95 12.72 5.64
C ARG A 316 19.01 13.49 4.86
N GLY A 317 20.17 13.66 5.47
CA GLY A 317 21.30 14.28 4.78
C GLY A 317 22.51 14.48 5.65
N THR A 318 23.46 15.23 5.11
CA THR A 318 24.64 15.71 5.81
C THR A 318 24.61 17.23 5.77
N CYS A 319 24.61 17.88 6.93
CA CYS A 319 24.70 19.34 7.01
C CYS A 319 26.18 19.80 7.07
N GLY A 320 26.39 21.12 7.13
CA GLY A 320 27.70 21.67 7.46
C GLY A 320 28.03 21.55 8.95
N ARG A 321 29.09 22.22 9.39
CA ARG A 321 29.45 22.32 10.82
C ARG A 321 28.40 23.02 11.69
N THR A 322 27.48 23.74 11.06
CA THR A 322 26.36 24.47 11.65
C THR A 322 25.12 24.30 10.77
N LEU A 323 23.93 24.51 11.34
CA LEU A 323 22.67 24.56 10.63
C LEU A 323 22.34 26.02 10.30
N SER A 324 22.29 26.38 9.02
CA SER A 324 21.87 27.72 8.60
C SER A 324 20.45 27.68 8.09
N CYS A 325 19.55 28.46 8.70
CA CYS A 325 18.17 28.56 8.26
C CYS A 325 18.12 29.14 6.84
N PRO A 326 17.48 28.46 5.87
CA PRO A 326 17.47 28.89 4.48
C PRO A 326 16.70 30.21 4.25
N PHE A 327 15.89 30.65 5.21
CA PHE A 327 15.07 31.85 5.05
C PHE A 327 15.86 33.14 5.26
N HIS A 328 16.53 33.28 6.41
CA HIS A 328 17.24 34.53 6.79
C HIS A 328 18.63 34.28 7.35
N GLY A 329 19.18 33.06 7.24
CA GLY A 329 20.56 32.75 7.63
C GLY A 329 20.84 32.73 9.14
N TRP A 330 19.81 32.63 9.99
CA TRP A 330 20.02 32.33 11.41
C TRP A 330 20.74 31.00 11.53
N THR A 331 21.89 31.02 12.19
CA THR A 331 22.82 29.88 12.20
C THR A 331 22.88 29.28 13.59
N TYR A 332 22.69 27.97 13.68
CA TYR A 332 22.69 27.20 14.91
C TYR A 332 23.86 26.22 14.94
N CYS A 333 24.45 26.03 16.11
CA CYS A 333 25.32 24.90 16.39
C CYS A 333 24.53 23.58 16.33
N LEU A 334 25.23 22.46 16.14
CA LEU A 334 24.59 21.14 16.04
C LEU A 334 24.08 20.61 17.40
N ASP A 335 24.38 21.31 18.48
CA ASP A 335 23.79 21.14 19.81
C ASP A 335 22.57 22.05 20.06
N GLY A 336 22.15 22.81 19.05
CA GLY A 336 20.94 23.63 19.07
C GLY A 336 21.17 25.08 19.48
N GLU A 337 22.34 25.45 19.99
CA GLU A 337 22.61 26.85 20.38
C GLU A 337 22.57 27.77 19.17
N LEU A 338 21.93 28.95 19.30
CA LEU A 338 21.97 29.96 18.26
C LEU A 338 23.36 30.61 18.24
N LEU A 339 24.06 30.48 17.12
CA LEU A 339 25.42 30.96 16.97
C LEU A 339 25.47 32.38 16.40
N SER A 340 24.67 32.67 15.37
CA SER A 340 24.69 33.98 14.72
C SER A 340 23.36 34.36 14.09
N VAL A 341 23.13 35.68 14.08
CA VAL A 341 21.96 36.32 13.46
C VAL A 341 22.44 37.39 12.50
N PRO A 342 22.09 37.30 11.21
CA PRO A 342 22.38 38.38 10.26
C PRO A 342 21.74 39.70 10.68
N ALA A 343 22.50 40.79 10.54
CA ALA A 343 22.09 42.13 10.94
C ALA A 343 21.58 42.24 12.40
N ALA A 344 22.18 41.51 13.34
CA ALA A 344 21.77 41.48 14.76
C ALA A 344 21.57 42.87 15.40
N GLN A 345 22.32 43.89 14.95
CA GLN A 345 22.19 45.27 15.41
C GLN A 345 20.84 45.94 15.09
N THR A 346 20.03 45.38 14.20
CA THR A 346 18.69 45.92 13.87
C THR A 346 17.60 45.43 14.83
N PHE A 347 17.93 44.55 15.78
CA PHE A 347 17.00 44.05 16.78
C PHE A 347 17.15 44.87 18.07
N GLU A 348 16.03 45.33 18.64
CA GLU A 348 16.05 46.17 19.85
C GLU A 348 16.47 45.39 21.11
N ASN A 349 16.06 44.11 21.23
CA ASN A 349 16.27 43.29 22.43
C ASN A 349 16.49 41.79 22.10
N LEU A 350 17.36 41.50 21.13
CA LEU A 350 17.68 40.10 20.79
C LEU A 350 18.69 39.51 21.78
N ASP A 351 18.25 38.57 22.61
CA ASP A 351 19.14 37.70 23.39
C ASP A 351 19.39 36.39 22.63
N ILE A 352 20.59 36.24 22.07
CA ILE A 352 20.99 35.05 21.30
C ILE A 352 20.87 33.77 22.16
N SER A 353 21.21 33.85 23.46
CA SER A 353 21.23 32.70 24.35
C SER A 353 19.85 32.09 24.60
N GLN A 354 18.78 32.88 24.44
CA GLN A 354 17.39 32.45 24.65
C GLN A 354 16.71 31.92 23.37
N ASN A 355 17.41 31.95 22.24
CA ASN A 355 16.86 31.68 20.91
C ASN A 355 17.49 30.45 20.24
N GLY A 356 18.05 29.52 21.01
CA GLY A 356 18.45 28.19 20.53
C GLY A 356 17.26 27.31 20.11
N LEU A 357 17.52 26.25 19.35
CA LEU A 357 16.50 25.28 18.95
C LEU A 357 15.81 24.67 20.16
N VAL A 358 14.50 24.42 20.03
CA VAL A 358 13.74 23.77 21.10
C VAL A 358 14.07 22.28 21.10
N PRO A 359 14.65 21.72 22.18
CA PRO A 359 15.01 20.31 22.23
C PRO A 359 13.75 19.43 22.30
N LEU A 360 13.89 18.20 21.80
CA LEU A 360 12.92 17.12 21.96
C LEU A 360 13.48 16.07 22.93
N ASP A 361 12.59 15.34 23.59
CA ASP A 361 12.98 14.12 24.28
C ASP A 361 13.53 13.13 23.24
N LEU A 362 14.69 12.54 23.54
CA LEU A 362 15.37 11.56 22.71
C LEU A 362 15.90 10.45 23.61
N GLU A 363 15.60 9.22 23.23
CA GLU A 363 16.18 8.03 23.84
C GLU A 363 16.72 7.09 22.77
N ILE A 364 17.90 6.50 23.04
CA ILE A 364 18.50 5.48 22.17
C ILE A 364 18.34 4.15 22.89
N TRP A 365 17.45 3.29 22.37
CA TRP A 365 17.23 1.96 22.92
C TRP A 365 17.71 0.90 21.93
N MET A 366 18.78 0.18 22.29
CA MET A 366 19.45 -0.81 21.44
C MET A 366 19.72 -0.31 19.99
N GLY A 367 20.08 0.96 19.87
CA GLY A 367 20.38 1.62 18.59
C GLY A 367 19.16 2.26 17.90
N PHE A 368 17.93 1.93 18.27
CA PHE A 368 16.74 2.62 17.78
C PHE A 368 16.61 4.01 18.41
N LEU A 369 16.23 5.00 17.59
CA LEU A 369 16.11 6.41 17.94
C LEU A 369 14.65 6.75 18.21
N PHE A 370 14.29 6.85 19.48
CA PHE A 370 12.96 7.22 19.92
C PHE A 370 12.90 8.69 20.27
N ILE A 371 11.85 9.37 19.82
CA ILE A 371 11.60 10.77 20.17
C ILE A 371 10.22 10.94 20.77
N ARG A 372 10.03 12.02 21.54
CA ARG A 372 8.72 12.42 22.05
C ARG A 372 8.59 13.95 21.99
N PHE A 373 7.46 14.44 21.48
CA PHE A 373 7.23 15.88 21.26
C PHE A 373 6.84 16.62 22.54
N GLY A 374 6.20 15.95 23.49
CA GLY A 374 5.89 16.47 24.81
C GLY A 374 5.35 15.38 25.72
N GLY A 375 4.87 15.74 26.90
CA GLY A 375 4.33 14.78 27.87
C GLY A 375 5.35 14.23 28.85
N THR A 376 4.89 13.31 29.69
CA THR A 376 5.67 12.70 30.77
C THR A 376 5.36 11.21 30.79
N GLY A 377 6.35 10.39 31.10
CA GLY A 377 6.17 8.94 31.19
C GLY A 377 7.51 8.25 31.37
N ASP A 378 7.46 6.94 31.46
CA ASP A 378 8.64 6.09 31.63
C ASP A 378 9.59 6.22 30.43
N SER A 379 10.86 5.86 30.65
CA SER A 379 11.83 5.73 29.57
C SER A 379 11.42 4.60 28.62
N VAL A 380 11.94 4.62 27.39
CA VAL A 380 11.78 3.50 26.46
C VAL A 380 12.39 2.23 27.04
N ALA A 381 13.56 2.33 27.67
CA ALA A 381 14.22 1.22 28.35
C ALA A 381 13.33 0.58 29.41
N ASP A 382 12.68 1.37 30.27
CA ASP A 382 11.77 0.85 31.29
C ASP A 382 10.52 0.22 30.67
N SER A 383 9.95 0.87 29.64
CA SER A 383 8.75 0.41 28.94
C SER A 383 8.96 -0.89 28.15
N LEU A 384 10.17 -1.11 27.62
CA LEU A 384 10.53 -2.28 26.80
C LEU A 384 11.40 -3.31 27.53
N GLU A 385 11.69 -3.10 28.82
CA GLU A 385 12.39 -4.10 29.65
C GLU A 385 11.74 -5.49 29.58
N PRO A 386 10.39 -5.65 29.58
CA PRO A 386 9.74 -6.96 29.52
C PRO A 386 10.11 -7.82 28.30
N ILE A 387 10.46 -7.20 27.17
CA ILE A 387 10.79 -7.92 25.92
C ILE A 387 12.30 -8.00 25.66
N LYS A 388 13.11 -7.34 26.50
CA LYS A 388 14.55 -7.18 26.29
C LYS A 388 15.30 -8.49 26.11
N GLU A 389 14.99 -9.51 26.90
CA GLU A 389 15.65 -10.82 26.80
C GLU A 389 15.38 -11.50 25.45
N LEU A 390 14.19 -11.35 24.87
CA LEU A 390 13.83 -11.91 23.57
C LEU A 390 14.49 -11.15 22.41
N VAL A 391 14.67 -9.84 22.59
CA VAL A 391 15.19 -8.94 21.54
C VAL A 391 16.72 -8.92 21.51
N THR A 392 17.39 -9.05 22.66
CA THR A 392 18.85 -8.96 22.80
C THR A 392 19.64 -9.86 21.82
N PRO A 393 19.24 -11.12 21.57
CA PRO A 393 19.94 -11.99 20.63
C PRO A 393 20.06 -11.43 19.21
N TYR A 394 19.12 -10.60 18.76
CA TYR A 394 19.11 -10.03 17.40
C TYR A 394 20.14 -8.90 17.20
N GLN A 395 20.88 -8.52 18.25
CA GLN A 395 21.98 -7.55 18.19
C GLN A 395 21.58 -6.22 17.51
N LEU A 396 20.43 -5.66 17.89
CA LEU A 396 19.85 -4.48 17.24
C LEU A 396 20.85 -3.32 17.07
N GLU A 397 21.76 -3.10 18.03
CA GLU A 397 22.78 -2.04 17.95
C GLU A 397 23.74 -2.16 16.75
N LYS A 398 23.84 -3.34 16.14
CA LYS A 398 24.75 -3.65 15.03
C LYS A 398 24.07 -3.72 13.67
N ILE A 399 22.76 -3.48 13.61
CA ILE A 399 22.01 -3.60 12.36
C ILE A 399 22.31 -2.43 11.43
N GLU A 400 22.30 -2.70 10.13
CA GLU A 400 22.42 -1.70 9.07
C GLU A 400 21.15 -1.68 8.21
N PRO A 401 20.80 -0.53 7.59
CA PRO A 401 19.61 -0.43 6.77
C PRO A 401 19.73 -1.32 5.52
N ILE A 402 18.69 -2.10 5.23
CA ILE A 402 18.60 -2.83 3.97
C ILE A 402 18.28 -1.81 2.87
N ALA A 403 19.09 -1.76 1.82
CA ALA A 403 18.97 -0.77 0.76
C ALA A 403 17.56 -0.79 0.11
N GLY A 404 16.94 0.39 0.02
CA GLY A 404 15.60 0.56 -0.58
C GLY A 404 14.43 0.08 0.29
N SER A 405 14.67 -0.33 1.52
CA SER A 405 13.62 -0.85 2.42
C SER A 405 12.85 0.23 3.18
N ARG A 406 13.33 1.48 3.23
CA ARG A 406 12.63 2.57 3.93
C ARG A 406 11.52 3.13 3.03
N TYR A 407 10.33 3.27 3.58
CA TYR A 407 9.16 3.77 2.87
C TYR A 407 8.27 4.61 3.77
N GLN A 408 7.50 5.49 3.11
CA GLN A 408 6.37 6.20 3.70
C GLN A 408 5.28 6.25 2.63
N GLU A 409 4.08 5.84 3.00
CA GLU A 409 2.92 5.81 2.12
C GLU A 409 1.66 6.21 2.86
N THR A 410 0.60 6.50 2.09
CA THR A 410 -0.71 6.85 2.65
C THR A 410 -1.68 5.72 2.39
N ARG A 411 -2.24 5.15 3.47
CA ARG A 411 -3.26 4.09 3.42
C ARG A 411 -4.66 4.69 3.64
N PRO A 412 -5.71 4.26 2.90
CA PRO A 412 -7.04 4.88 2.92
C PRO A 412 -7.97 4.27 3.99
N TYR A 413 -7.50 4.23 5.23
CA TYR A 413 -8.27 3.78 6.39
C TYR A 413 -7.69 4.37 7.69
N ASN A 414 -8.49 4.38 8.75
CA ASN A 414 -8.13 4.86 10.08
C ASN A 414 -6.96 4.04 10.67
N TRP A 415 -6.06 4.70 11.38
CA TRP A 415 -4.83 4.07 11.89
C TRP A 415 -5.11 2.90 12.84
N LYS A 416 -6.17 3.00 13.65
CA LYS A 416 -6.57 1.96 14.59
C LYS A 416 -6.94 0.65 13.90
N ILE A 417 -7.52 0.69 12.69
CA ILE A 417 -7.92 -0.51 11.95
C ILE A 417 -6.71 -1.38 11.62
N ILE A 418 -5.54 -0.78 11.43
CA ILE A 418 -4.30 -1.54 11.21
C ILE A 418 -3.98 -2.35 12.45
N HIS A 419 -4.01 -1.70 13.61
CA HIS A 419 -3.76 -2.35 14.90
C HIS A 419 -4.88 -3.32 15.32
N ASP A 420 -6.11 -3.16 14.80
CA ASP A 420 -7.20 -4.11 15.01
C ASP A 420 -6.93 -5.44 14.31
N ILE A 421 -6.23 -5.42 13.16
CA ILE A 421 -5.82 -6.62 12.43
C ILE A 421 -4.50 -7.19 12.97
N ASP A 422 -3.50 -6.33 13.20
CA ASP A 422 -2.16 -6.75 13.64
C ASP A 422 -2.16 -7.45 15.01
N ASN A 423 -3.10 -7.07 15.88
CA ASN A 423 -3.17 -7.56 17.26
C ASN A 423 -4.02 -8.84 17.41
N GLU A 424 -4.22 -9.62 16.35
CA GLU A 424 -4.89 -10.92 16.43
C GLU A 424 -4.45 -11.92 15.36
N GLY A 425 -4.39 -13.20 15.75
CA GLY A 425 -4.12 -14.34 14.88
C GLY A 425 -5.36 -15.16 14.54
N TYR A 426 -6.56 -14.60 14.70
CA TYR A 426 -7.83 -15.27 14.41
C TYR A 426 -8.13 -15.32 12.92
N HIS A 427 -7.86 -14.24 12.17
CA HIS A 427 -8.05 -14.24 10.72
C HIS A 427 -6.94 -14.99 9.96
N VAL A 428 -5.71 -15.06 10.53
CA VAL A 428 -4.51 -15.60 9.85
C VAL A 428 -4.75 -16.91 9.10
N PRO A 429 -5.40 -17.95 9.66
CA PRO A 429 -5.59 -19.21 8.95
C PRO A 429 -6.46 -19.12 7.70
N THR A 430 -7.33 -18.11 7.63
CA THR A 430 -8.27 -17.88 6.52
C THR A 430 -7.76 -16.80 5.57
N GLY A 431 -7.21 -15.72 6.12
CA GLY A 431 -6.78 -14.53 5.40
C GLY A 431 -5.40 -14.64 4.76
N HIS A 432 -4.49 -15.46 5.34
CA HIS A 432 -3.09 -15.49 4.92
C HIS A 432 -2.59 -16.89 4.53
N PRO A 433 -2.85 -17.35 3.29
CA PRO A 433 -2.34 -18.61 2.79
C PRO A 433 -0.81 -18.77 2.92
N ALA A 434 -0.04 -17.69 2.78
CA ALA A 434 1.42 -17.72 2.91
C ALA A 434 1.86 -17.94 4.37
N LEU A 435 1.35 -17.14 5.30
CA LEU A 435 1.67 -17.28 6.73
C LEU A 435 1.13 -18.60 7.30
N GLN A 436 -0.07 -19.03 6.89
CA GLN A 436 -0.64 -20.30 7.33
C GLN A 436 0.21 -21.50 6.85
N GLN A 437 0.82 -21.42 5.67
CA GLN A 437 1.78 -22.44 5.22
C GLN A 437 3.12 -22.34 5.96
N LEU A 438 3.57 -21.13 6.28
CA LEU A 438 4.84 -20.88 6.96
C LEU A 438 4.81 -21.38 8.42
N TYR A 439 3.79 -21.01 9.19
CA TYR A 439 3.68 -21.31 10.62
C TYR A 439 2.87 -22.58 10.90
N GLY A 440 1.85 -22.87 10.11
CA GLY A 440 0.92 -23.95 10.41
C GLY A 440 0.03 -23.59 11.60
N LYS A 441 0.22 -24.25 12.75
CA LYS A 441 -0.62 -24.04 13.95
C LYS A 441 0.07 -23.25 15.05
N THR A 442 1.28 -22.77 14.80
CA THR A 442 2.17 -22.19 15.81
C THR A 442 2.02 -20.68 15.96
N TYR A 443 1.15 -20.03 15.16
CA TYR A 443 0.88 -18.61 15.31
C TYR A 443 0.06 -18.36 16.57
N GLU A 444 0.62 -17.57 17.49
CA GLU A 444 0.01 -17.25 18.77
C GLU A 444 0.26 -15.81 19.19
N ASP A 445 -0.73 -15.26 19.89
CA ASP A 445 -0.71 -13.92 20.46
C ASP A 445 -0.59 -13.99 21.99
N SER A 446 0.21 -13.12 22.55
CA SER A 446 0.47 -12.99 23.98
C SER A 446 0.75 -11.53 24.35
N GLU A 447 1.03 -11.27 25.62
CA GLU A 447 1.36 -9.93 26.12
C GLU A 447 2.48 -10.03 27.14
N MET A 448 3.42 -9.07 27.10
CA MET A 448 4.59 -9.01 27.96
C MET A 448 4.79 -7.59 28.49
N GLY A 449 4.31 -7.35 29.71
CA GLY A 449 4.50 -6.08 30.43
C GLY A 449 3.97 -4.85 29.68
N GLY A 450 2.82 -5.00 29.00
CA GLY A 450 2.17 -3.96 28.21
C GLY A 450 2.50 -3.99 26.71
N VAL A 451 3.49 -4.78 26.28
CA VAL A 451 3.80 -4.99 24.87
C VAL A 451 2.97 -6.17 24.35
N LEU A 452 2.23 -5.97 23.26
CA LEU A 452 1.47 -7.05 22.63
C LEU A 452 2.43 -7.81 21.71
N VAL A 453 2.46 -9.14 21.83
CA VAL A 453 3.43 -9.98 21.14
C VAL A 453 2.69 -11.00 20.29
N ALA A 454 3.02 -11.07 18.99
CA ALA A 454 2.62 -12.19 18.15
C ALA A 454 3.87 -12.97 17.74
N GLN A 455 3.78 -14.30 17.70
CA GLN A 455 4.88 -15.14 17.24
C GLN A 455 4.41 -16.31 16.39
N GLY A 456 5.25 -16.72 15.44
CA GLY A 456 5.03 -17.91 14.62
C GLY A 456 6.33 -18.68 14.42
N GLN A 457 6.30 -19.99 14.69
CA GLN A 457 7.41 -20.90 14.43
C GLN A 457 7.31 -21.47 13.01
N ILE A 458 8.36 -21.30 12.22
CA ILE A 458 8.46 -21.80 10.84
C ILE A 458 8.49 -23.33 10.89
N ASN A 459 7.42 -23.95 10.39
CA ASN A 459 7.29 -25.40 10.38
C ASN A 459 8.17 -26.05 9.28
N ASP A 460 8.35 -27.36 9.39
CA ASP A 460 9.14 -28.16 8.44
C ASP A 460 8.30 -28.74 7.29
N ASN A 461 6.99 -28.48 7.25
CA ASN A 461 6.13 -28.93 6.18
C ASN A 461 6.31 -28.01 4.96
N PRO A 462 6.81 -28.51 3.81
CA PRO A 462 7.09 -27.65 2.67
C PRO A 462 5.83 -26.95 2.16
N GLY A 463 5.86 -25.61 2.15
CA GLY A 463 4.81 -24.79 1.58
C GLY A 463 4.58 -25.09 0.09
N ARG A 464 3.36 -24.83 -0.38
CA ARG A 464 3.00 -24.87 -1.81
C ARG A 464 3.41 -23.58 -2.51
N ILE A 465 3.26 -22.45 -1.83
CA ILE A 465 3.69 -21.13 -2.31
C ILE A 465 5.21 -21.13 -2.44
N TRP A 466 5.70 -20.71 -3.61
CA TRP A 466 7.12 -20.80 -3.96
C TRP A 466 8.01 -20.07 -2.96
N SER A 467 7.65 -18.84 -2.55
CA SER A 467 8.44 -18.04 -1.60
C SER A 467 8.54 -18.72 -0.24
N VAL A 468 7.41 -19.19 0.31
CA VAL A 468 7.36 -19.94 1.58
C VAL A 468 8.24 -21.19 1.51
N ARG A 469 8.08 -22.00 0.47
CA ARG A 469 8.86 -23.23 0.29
C ARG A 469 10.36 -22.96 0.19
N GLN A 470 10.76 -21.93 -0.55
CA GLN A 470 12.18 -21.57 -0.65
C GLN A 470 12.70 -21.01 0.66
N TYR A 471 11.91 -20.20 1.37
CA TYR A 471 12.33 -19.60 2.63
C TYR A 471 12.57 -20.68 3.69
N GLN A 472 11.62 -21.61 3.87
CA GLN A 472 11.76 -22.75 4.78
C GLN A 472 13.04 -23.58 4.53
N LYS A 473 13.42 -23.72 3.25
CA LYS A 473 14.57 -24.52 2.80
C LYS A 473 15.91 -23.78 2.89
N LEU A 474 15.92 -22.49 2.59
CA LEU A 474 17.15 -21.71 2.35
C LEU A 474 17.52 -20.79 3.51
N LEU A 475 16.64 -20.63 4.52
CA LEU A 475 16.94 -19.88 5.73
C LEU A 475 18.19 -20.45 6.43
N PRO A 476 19.30 -19.71 6.52
CA PRO A 476 20.50 -20.19 7.18
C PRO A 476 20.39 -20.10 8.70
N GLN A 477 21.31 -20.75 9.39
CA GLN A 477 21.51 -20.53 10.82
C GLN A 477 22.33 -19.26 11.09
N PHE A 478 22.05 -18.66 12.24
CA PHE A 478 22.69 -17.45 12.73
C PHE A 478 23.29 -17.68 14.12
N ASP A 479 24.61 -17.62 14.25
CA ASP A 479 25.32 -17.97 15.50
C ASP A 479 24.88 -17.15 16.72
N HIS A 480 24.32 -15.96 16.51
CA HIS A 480 23.85 -15.07 17.56
C HIS A 480 22.45 -15.40 18.07
N LEU A 481 21.67 -16.20 17.35
CA LEU A 481 20.30 -16.52 17.72
C LEU A 481 20.23 -17.84 18.51
N PRO A 482 19.47 -17.90 19.61
CA PRO A 482 19.19 -19.16 20.28
C PRO A 482 18.32 -20.07 19.39
N GLU A 483 18.32 -21.37 19.68
CA GLU A 483 17.62 -22.39 18.87
C GLU A 483 16.15 -22.04 18.59
N HIS A 484 15.42 -21.56 19.60
CA HIS A 484 14.01 -21.18 19.47
C HIS A 484 13.75 -19.94 18.60
N ASN A 485 14.78 -19.13 18.29
CA ASN A 485 14.69 -17.96 17.42
C ASN A 485 15.21 -18.23 16.01
N GLN A 486 15.95 -19.33 15.78
CA GLN A 486 16.50 -19.68 14.46
C GLN A 486 15.40 -19.83 13.40
N ARG A 487 14.17 -20.16 13.84
CA ARG A 487 13.02 -20.42 12.99
C ARG A 487 11.75 -19.72 13.49
N ALA A 488 11.90 -18.54 14.10
CA ALA A 488 10.77 -17.77 14.62
C ALA A 488 10.65 -16.43 13.92
N TRP A 489 9.41 -16.03 13.66
CA TRP A 489 9.06 -14.63 13.40
C TRP A 489 8.33 -14.10 14.63
N LEU A 490 8.82 -12.99 15.15
CA LEU A 490 8.28 -12.32 16.33
C LEU A 490 7.81 -10.91 15.93
N TYR A 491 6.69 -10.47 16.47
CA TYR A 491 6.14 -9.15 16.25
C TYR A 491 5.79 -8.52 17.59
N PHE A 492 6.27 -7.29 17.81
CA PHE A 492 6.06 -6.54 19.05
C PHE A 492 5.25 -5.28 18.73
N ASN A 493 3.96 -5.27 19.06
CA ASN A 493 3.11 -4.09 18.97
C ASN A 493 3.34 -3.22 20.21
N ILE A 494 3.93 -2.05 19.98
CA ILE A 494 4.31 -1.07 20.99
C ILE A 494 3.39 0.14 20.83
N PHE A 495 2.61 0.39 21.88
CA PHE A 495 1.66 1.48 21.93
C PHE A 495 2.37 2.86 21.80
N PRO A 496 1.81 3.83 21.05
CA PRO A 496 0.47 3.81 20.45
C PRO A 496 0.37 3.06 19.13
N SER A 497 1.42 3.03 18.30
CA SER A 497 1.21 2.70 16.88
C SER A 497 2.39 2.06 16.16
N MET A 498 3.36 1.50 16.89
CA MET A 498 4.57 0.92 16.32
C MET A 498 4.55 -0.60 16.38
N VAL A 499 5.11 -1.24 15.36
CA VAL A 499 5.42 -2.66 15.38
C VAL A 499 6.90 -2.86 15.04
N ILE A 500 7.57 -3.70 15.83
CA ILE A 500 8.91 -4.22 15.52
C ILE A 500 8.77 -5.71 15.20
N GLY A 501 9.12 -6.09 13.97
CA GLY A 501 9.21 -7.47 13.52
C GLY A 501 10.64 -7.98 13.60
N LEU A 502 10.86 -9.11 14.26
CA LEU A 502 12.16 -9.78 14.31
C LEU A 502 12.08 -11.11 13.57
N TYR A 503 12.83 -11.20 12.47
CA TYR A 503 13.05 -12.42 11.70
C TYR A 503 14.52 -12.84 11.85
N PRO A 504 14.87 -14.12 11.61
CA PRO A 504 16.23 -14.57 11.83
C PRO A 504 17.27 -13.79 11.00
N GLU A 505 16.91 -13.35 9.79
CA GLU A 505 17.79 -12.65 8.86
C GLU A 505 17.63 -11.12 8.81
N SER A 506 16.53 -10.58 9.35
CA SER A 506 16.16 -9.17 9.22
C SER A 506 15.27 -8.69 10.36
N ILE A 507 15.38 -7.40 10.62
CA ILE A 507 14.56 -6.65 11.57
C ILE A 507 13.73 -5.68 10.77
N GLU A 508 12.44 -5.65 10.99
CA GLU A 508 11.53 -4.70 10.38
C GLU A 508 10.92 -3.83 11.46
N PHE A 509 10.69 -2.56 11.15
CA PHE A 509 9.72 -1.78 11.90
C PHE A 509 8.76 -1.12 10.94
N TYR A 510 7.53 -0.96 11.40
CA TYR A 510 6.59 -0.03 10.81
C TYR A 510 5.84 0.72 11.91
N MET A 511 5.33 1.89 11.55
CA MET A 511 4.56 2.75 12.44
C MET A 511 3.43 3.38 11.65
N THR A 512 2.28 3.48 12.30
CA THR A 512 1.09 4.13 11.73
C THR A 512 0.88 5.48 12.41
N LEU A 513 0.65 6.52 11.62
CA LEU A 513 0.37 7.87 12.13
C LEU A 513 -0.93 8.40 11.53
N PRO A 514 -1.85 8.94 12.33
CA PRO A 514 -3.11 9.47 11.83
C PRO A 514 -2.88 10.68 10.92
N ASN A 515 -3.44 10.62 9.70
CA ASN A 515 -3.46 11.74 8.76
C ASN A 515 -4.85 12.41 8.74
N THR A 516 -5.89 11.65 8.41
CA THR A 516 -7.30 12.04 8.54
C THR A 516 -8.08 10.93 9.24
N VAL A 517 -9.39 11.10 9.44
CA VAL A 517 -10.23 10.07 10.07
C VAL A 517 -10.28 8.76 9.25
N ASP A 518 -10.03 8.85 7.95
CA ASP A 518 -10.07 7.77 6.96
C ASP A 518 -8.75 7.61 6.20
N SER A 519 -7.65 8.16 6.72
CA SER A 519 -6.32 8.06 6.11
C SER A 519 -5.21 7.99 7.16
N THR A 520 -4.23 7.15 6.88
CA THR A 520 -3.08 6.90 7.76
C THR A 520 -1.79 7.02 6.99
N TRP A 521 -0.79 7.68 7.58
CA TRP A 521 0.60 7.55 7.12
C TRP A 521 1.18 6.26 7.69
N TYR A 522 1.65 5.41 6.78
CA TYR A 522 2.30 4.16 7.10
C TYR A 522 3.77 4.30 6.72
N LEU A 523 4.66 4.19 7.70
CA LEU A 523 6.10 4.32 7.47
C LEU A 523 6.83 3.12 8.05
N GLY A 524 7.92 2.72 7.42
CA GLY A 524 8.69 1.58 7.88
C GLY A 524 10.07 1.52 7.26
N ALA A 525 10.89 0.61 7.79
CA ALA A 525 12.19 0.27 7.24
C ALA A 525 12.60 -1.14 7.69
N SER A 526 13.44 -1.78 6.87
CA SER A 526 14.06 -3.05 7.23
C SER A 526 15.57 -2.88 7.43
N TYR A 527 16.08 -3.60 8.40
CA TYR A 527 17.49 -3.65 8.78
C TYR A 527 17.95 -5.09 8.84
N GLY A 528 19.25 -5.28 8.92
CA GLY A 528 19.81 -6.58 9.25
C GLY A 528 21.23 -6.45 9.74
N VAL A 529 21.67 -7.43 10.52
CA VAL A 529 23.10 -7.56 10.83
C VAL A 529 23.87 -7.73 9.51
N PRO A 530 24.97 -6.98 9.29
CA PRO A 530 25.79 -7.11 8.09
C PRO A 530 26.24 -8.56 7.87
N ASP A 531 25.83 -9.14 6.75
CA ASP A 531 26.12 -10.52 6.40
C ASP A 531 26.10 -10.68 4.87
N ASP A 532 27.25 -11.05 4.31
CA ASP A 532 27.47 -11.13 2.87
C ASP A 532 27.09 -12.47 2.25
N ARG A 533 26.74 -13.46 3.08
CA ARG A 533 26.29 -14.78 2.64
C ARG A 533 25.14 -14.65 1.65
N ARG A 534 25.21 -15.41 0.56
CA ARG A 534 24.20 -15.34 -0.51
C ARG A 534 22.84 -15.82 -0.02
N GLU A 535 22.84 -16.85 0.81
CA GLU A 535 21.69 -17.44 1.47
C GLU A 535 20.96 -16.42 2.36
N VAL A 536 21.66 -15.50 3.04
CA VAL A 536 21.04 -14.44 3.84
C VAL A 536 20.35 -13.41 2.94
N LYS A 537 21.00 -13.00 1.84
CA LYS A 537 20.39 -12.10 0.84
C LYS A 537 19.13 -12.72 0.22
N VAL A 538 19.16 -14.03 -0.03
CA VAL A 538 17.99 -14.79 -0.52
C VAL A 538 16.90 -14.88 0.54
N ALA A 539 17.25 -15.19 1.80
CA ALA A 539 16.29 -15.26 2.90
C ALA A 539 15.54 -13.93 3.07
N ARG A 540 16.27 -12.80 3.09
CA ARG A 540 15.69 -11.44 3.18
C ARG A 540 14.72 -11.12 2.05
N TYR A 541 15.08 -11.51 0.82
CA TYR A 541 14.19 -11.33 -0.33
C TYR A 541 12.90 -12.15 -0.18
N LEU A 542 13.02 -13.40 0.30
CA LEU A 542 11.90 -14.31 0.42
C LEU A 542 10.95 -13.92 1.56
N SER A 543 11.46 -13.52 2.74
CA SER A 543 10.65 -13.02 3.84
C SER A 543 9.93 -11.73 3.46
N ALA A 544 10.64 -10.76 2.87
CA ALA A 544 10.01 -9.53 2.36
C ALA A 544 8.91 -9.82 1.32
N ARG A 545 9.09 -10.84 0.47
CA ARG A 545 8.04 -11.27 -0.47
C ARG A 545 6.85 -11.91 0.24
N ILE A 546 7.06 -12.67 1.30
CA ILE A 546 5.97 -13.26 2.11
C ILE A 546 5.18 -12.15 2.80
N ASN A 547 5.86 -11.19 3.46
CA ASN A 547 5.20 -10.02 4.06
C ASN A 547 4.39 -9.23 3.05
N LYS A 548 4.94 -8.99 1.85
CA LYS A 548 4.21 -8.27 0.80
C LYS A 548 2.93 -8.99 0.34
N LEU A 549 2.87 -10.32 0.40
CA LEU A 549 1.63 -11.05 0.12
C LEU A 549 0.60 -10.81 1.23
N THR A 550 1.03 -10.92 2.49
CA THR A 550 0.21 -10.64 3.68
C THR A 550 -0.35 -9.22 3.65
N GLU A 551 0.49 -8.21 3.40
CA GLU A 551 0.06 -6.81 3.33
C GLU A 551 -1.01 -6.55 2.25
N LYS A 552 -0.93 -7.25 1.11
CA LYS A 552 -1.94 -7.15 0.05
C LYS A 552 -3.28 -7.76 0.49
N GLU A 553 -3.23 -8.90 1.18
CA GLU A 553 -4.39 -9.59 1.72
C GLU A 553 -5.10 -8.70 2.75
N ASP A 554 -4.33 -8.10 3.66
CA ASP A 554 -4.81 -7.20 4.72
C ASP A 554 -5.44 -5.91 4.23
N ALA A 555 -4.86 -5.28 3.19
CA ALA A 555 -5.35 -4.02 2.67
C ALA A 555 -6.84 -4.08 2.28
N SER A 556 -7.31 -5.25 1.82
CA SER A 556 -8.70 -5.48 1.45
C SER A 556 -9.60 -5.55 2.70
N PHE A 557 -9.18 -6.29 3.73
CA PHE A 557 -9.91 -6.38 5.01
C PHE A 557 -10.04 -5.03 5.69
N MET A 558 -8.93 -4.27 5.79
CA MET A 558 -8.92 -2.95 6.41
C MET A 558 -9.87 -1.97 5.70
N ARG A 559 -9.90 -2.00 4.37
CA ARG A 559 -10.83 -1.17 3.59
C ARG A 559 -12.28 -1.52 3.86
N TRP A 560 -12.62 -2.80 3.95
CA TRP A 560 -13.99 -3.22 4.28
C TRP A 560 -14.38 -2.87 5.71
N MET A 561 -13.45 -2.99 6.67
CA MET A 561 -13.66 -2.56 8.05
C MET A 561 -13.94 -1.05 8.13
N GLN A 562 -13.16 -0.22 7.43
CA GLN A 562 -13.38 1.24 7.37
C GLN A 562 -14.77 1.59 6.85
N LEU A 563 -15.24 0.91 5.79
CA LEU A 563 -16.59 1.09 5.27
C LEU A 563 -17.64 0.64 6.30
N GLY A 564 -17.37 -0.48 6.99
CA GLY A 564 -18.21 -1.03 8.04
C GLY A 564 -18.42 -0.07 9.22
N MET A 565 -17.40 0.70 9.62
CA MET A 565 -17.48 1.65 10.76
C MET A 565 -18.56 2.72 10.57
N ASN A 566 -18.93 3.05 9.34
CA ASN A 566 -19.98 4.04 9.04
C ASN A 566 -21.38 3.43 8.89
N SER A 567 -21.52 2.11 9.07
CA SER A 567 -22.79 1.42 8.88
C SER A 567 -23.69 1.57 10.10
N SER A 568 -24.97 1.90 9.87
CA SER A 568 -26.01 1.85 10.91
C SER A 568 -26.26 0.44 11.46
N ALA A 569 -25.74 -0.58 10.78
CA ALA A 569 -25.81 -1.97 11.18
C ALA A 569 -24.51 -2.50 11.80
N PHE A 570 -23.59 -1.63 12.25
CA PHE A 570 -22.36 -2.06 12.90
C PHE A 570 -22.68 -3.00 14.09
N PRO A 571 -22.08 -4.20 14.15
CA PRO A 571 -22.48 -5.21 15.10
C PRO A 571 -22.04 -4.85 16.53
N LYS A 572 -22.73 -5.41 17.52
CA LYS A 572 -22.15 -5.51 18.86
C LYS A 572 -21.02 -6.53 18.81
N PRO A 573 -19.76 -6.13 19.02
CA PRO A 573 -18.62 -7.02 18.77
C PRO A 573 -18.62 -8.19 19.76
N LYS A 574 -18.23 -9.36 19.27
CA LYS A 574 -18.03 -10.58 20.05
C LYS A 574 -16.66 -11.14 19.70
N LEU A 575 -15.70 -10.98 20.59
CA LEU A 575 -14.33 -11.43 20.36
C LEU A 575 -14.13 -12.90 20.73
N SER A 576 -13.35 -13.57 19.90
CA SER A 576 -12.65 -14.81 20.18
C SER A 576 -11.59 -14.61 21.27
N SER A 577 -11.19 -15.68 21.96
CA SER A 577 -10.03 -15.64 22.85
C SER A 577 -8.71 -15.37 22.10
N LYS A 578 -8.69 -15.53 20.77
CA LYS A 578 -7.56 -15.19 19.89
C LYS A 578 -7.46 -13.69 19.58
N GLU A 579 -8.47 -12.89 19.94
CA GLU A 579 -8.51 -11.45 19.68
C GLU A 579 -8.28 -10.64 20.98
N GLU A 580 -7.70 -11.26 22.02
CA GLU A 580 -7.53 -10.61 23.31
C GLU A 580 -6.57 -9.41 23.25
N ASN A 581 -5.59 -9.43 22.36
CA ASN A 581 -4.67 -8.31 22.16
C ASN A 581 -5.38 -7.10 21.54
N VAL A 582 -6.36 -7.28 20.64
CA VAL A 582 -7.26 -6.20 20.18
C VAL A 582 -8.02 -5.58 21.35
N ARG A 583 -8.55 -6.40 22.26
CA ARG A 583 -9.22 -5.92 23.48
C ARG A 583 -8.28 -5.09 24.35
N ARG A 584 -7.05 -5.56 24.58
CA ARG A 584 -6.03 -4.84 25.37
C ARG A 584 -5.68 -3.50 24.75
N PHE A 585 -5.48 -3.46 23.44
CA PHE A 585 -5.22 -2.25 22.68
C PHE A 585 -6.35 -1.21 22.84
N HIS A 586 -7.60 -1.62 22.65
CA HIS A 586 -8.77 -0.76 22.84
C HIS A 586 -8.91 -0.25 24.28
N LYS A 587 -8.71 -1.11 25.28
CA LYS A 587 -8.72 -0.70 26.69
C LYS A 587 -7.63 0.32 27.00
N ARG A 588 -6.46 0.21 26.36
CA ARG A 588 -5.40 1.20 26.54
C ARG A 588 -5.82 2.56 26.02
N ILE A 589 -6.40 2.63 24.81
CA ILE A 589 -6.96 3.88 24.26
C ILE A 589 -8.04 4.45 25.18
N GLN A 590 -8.97 3.63 25.65
CA GLN A 590 -10.03 4.06 26.58
C GLN A 590 -9.51 4.52 27.96
N SER A 591 -8.36 4.02 28.40
CA SER A 591 -7.74 4.46 29.66
C SER A 591 -7.09 5.83 29.52
N GLU A 592 -6.45 6.09 28.38
CA GLU A 592 -5.77 7.36 28.11
C GLU A 592 -6.76 8.45 27.65
N LEU A 593 -7.76 8.04 26.87
CA LEU A 593 -8.85 8.88 26.37
C LEU A 593 -10.22 8.35 26.87
N PRO A 594 -10.61 8.59 28.13
CA PRO A 594 -11.85 8.08 28.71
C PRO A 594 -13.14 8.37 27.92
N VAL A 595 -13.19 9.46 27.15
CA VAL A 595 -14.35 9.74 26.28
C VAL A 595 -14.63 8.61 25.27
N ALA A 596 -13.60 7.83 24.90
CA ALA A 596 -13.71 6.69 24.00
C ALA A 596 -14.52 5.51 24.57
N GLN A 597 -14.86 5.54 25.87
CA GLN A 597 -15.73 4.56 26.52
C GLN A 597 -17.21 4.77 26.19
N LEU A 598 -17.57 5.94 25.64
CA LEU A 598 -18.94 6.26 25.29
C LEU A 598 -19.40 5.46 24.06
N ALA A 599 -20.63 4.94 24.13
CA ALA A 599 -21.20 4.15 23.03
C ALA A 599 -21.54 4.99 21.79
N ASN A 600 -21.75 6.30 21.95
CA ASN A 600 -22.10 7.22 20.88
C ASN A 600 -21.19 8.44 20.91
N GLU A 601 -21.01 9.07 19.76
CA GLU A 601 -20.28 10.32 19.65
C GLU A 601 -20.92 11.39 20.55
N PRO A 602 -20.11 12.10 21.34
CA PRO A 602 -20.56 13.33 21.99
C PRO A 602 -21.12 14.35 21.00
N LYS A 603 -21.79 15.39 21.52
CA LYS A 603 -22.12 16.54 20.69
C LYS A 603 -20.84 17.20 20.20
N SER A 604 -20.86 17.70 18.97
CA SER A 604 -19.72 18.45 18.44
C SER A 604 -19.37 19.63 19.34
N GLY A 605 -18.08 19.79 19.62
CA GLY A 605 -17.48 20.73 20.55
C GLY A 605 -17.29 20.18 21.97
N ASP A 606 -17.85 19.01 22.30
CA ASP A 606 -17.84 18.48 23.67
C ASP A 606 -16.83 17.34 23.89
N VAL A 607 -16.24 16.75 22.84
CA VAL A 607 -15.36 15.55 22.97
C VAL A 607 -14.21 15.82 23.96
N GLN A 608 -13.46 16.90 23.76
CA GLN A 608 -12.33 17.25 24.62
C GLN A 608 -12.77 17.58 26.06
N ASN A 609 -13.85 18.35 26.21
CA ASN A 609 -14.37 18.76 27.52
C ASN A 609 -14.86 17.56 28.34
N ILE A 610 -15.55 16.62 27.69
CA ILE A 610 -16.01 15.38 28.32
C ILE A 610 -14.82 14.50 28.69
N ASN A 611 -13.84 14.35 27.79
CA ASN A 611 -12.62 13.60 28.10
C ASN A 611 -11.93 14.14 29.37
N HIS A 612 -11.74 15.46 29.44
CA HIS A 612 -11.13 16.10 30.60
C HIS A 612 -11.94 15.91 31.89
N ARG A 613 -13.26 16.02 31.82
CA ARG A 613 -14.14 15.73 32.97
C ARG A 613 -14.04 14.28 33.44
N MET A 614 -13.98 13.32 32.51
CA MET A 614 -13.85 11.90 32.85
C MET A 614 -12.46 11.54 33.41
N GLN A 615 -11.40 12.25 33.00
CA GLN A 615 -10.06 12.08 33.58
C GLN A 615 -9.96 12.62 35.02
N THR A 616 -10.77 13.62 35.39
CA THR A 616 -10.70 14.31 36.68
C THR A 616 -11.71 13.81 37.71
N GLN A 617 -12.70 13.00 37.32
CA GLN A 617 -13.61 12.34 38.25
C GLN A 617 -12.90 11.20 38.99
N PRO A 618 -13.08 11.07 40.32
CA PRO A 618 -12.58 9.92 41.05
C PRO A 618 -13.22 8.63 40.50
N ARG A 619 -12.40 7.61 40.25
CA ARG A 619 -12.90 6.27 39.92
C ARG A 619 -13.44 5.66 41.22
N ASP A 620 -14.75 5.56 41.34
CA ASP A 620 -15.45 4.93 42.48
C ASP A 620 -15.15 3.42 42.56
#